data_AF-A0A966FA13-F1
#
_entry.id   AF-A0A966FA13-F1
#
_cell.length_a   1.000
_cell.length_b   1.000
_cell.length_c   1.000
_cell.angle_alpha   90.00
_cell.angle_beta   90.00
_cell.angle_gamma   90.00
#
_symmetry.space_group_name_H-M   'P 1'
#
loop_
_entity.id
_entity.type
_entity.pdbx_description
1 polymer ?
#
loop_
_entity_poly.entity_id
_entity_poly.type
_entity_poly.pdbx_seq_one_letter_code
_entity_poly.pdbx_strand_id
1 'polypeptide(L)'
;EFYDFVIFIFFAVVISQLFFPPDMPDWLRQVQTFGIFAAGYLARPLGGIIMAHFGDMAGRKRMFMLSVLLMALPTLLIGLLPTYSSIGIWAPLLLLLL
;
A
#
# COMPACT_ATOMS: atom_id res chain seq x y z
N GLU A 1 12.03 1.75 2.64
CA GLU A 1 11.20 1.00 1.67
C GLU A 1 10.96 -0.44 2.11
N PHE A 2 11.97 -1.15 2.63
CA PHE A 2 11.77 -2.50 3.17
C PHE A 2 10.92 -2.53 4.45
N TYR A 3 10.99 -1.46 5.25
CA TYR A 3 10.23 -1.30 6.49
C TYR A 3 8.71 -1.43 6.28
N ASP A 4 8.14 -0.72 5.31
CA ASP A 4 6.71 -0.73 5.02
C ASP A 4 6.21 -2.12 4.60
N PHE A 5 7.09 -2.92 4.00
CA PHE A 5 6.78 -4.26 3.51
C PHE A 5 6.71 -5.26 4.65
N VAL A 6 7.65 -5.16 5.58
CA VAL A 6 7.64 -5.95 6.81
C VAL A 6 6.40 -5.62 7.62
N ILE A 7 6.07 -4.33 7.77
CA ILE A 7 4.84 -3.90 8.47
C ILE A 7 3.62 -4.47 7.77
N PHE A 8 3.49 -4.33 6.44
CA PHE A 8 2.34 -4.84 5.71
C PHE A 8 2.16 -6.35 5.93
N ILE A 9 3.23 -7.15 5.84
CA ILE A 9 3.17 -8.60 6.08
C ILE A 9 2.76 -8.90 7.53
N PHE A 10 3.29 -8.18 8.51
CA PHE A 10 2.91 -8.32 9.91
C PHE A 10 1.42 -8.05 10.14
N PHE A 11 0.87 -7.04 9.46
CA PHE A 11 -0.54 -6.68 9.56
C PHE A 11 -1.42 -7.38 8.52
N ALA A 12 -0.87 -8.26 7.66
CA ALA A 12 -1.62 -8.85 6.56
C ALA A 12 -2.86 -9.59 7.04
N VAL A 13 -2.78 -10.33 8.15
CA VAL A 13 -3.94 -11.02 8.74
C VAL A 13 -5.03 -10.03 9.17
N VAL A 14 -4.63 -8.94 9.83
CA VAL A 14 -5.54 -7.88 10.31
C VAL A 14 -6.19 -7.14 9.13
N ILE A 15 -5.38 -6.78 8.12
CA ILE A 15 -5.85 -6.13 6.88
C ILE A 15 -6.85 -7.04 6.17
N SER A 16 -6.54 -8.33 6.08
CA SER A 16 -7.40 -9.32 5.45
C SER A 16 -8.79 -9.31 6.11
N GLN A 17 -8.86 -9.32 7.44
CA GLN A 17 -10.11 -9.34 8.20
C GLN A 17 -10.89 -8.02 8.15
N LEU A 18 -10.20 -6.88 8.13
CA LEU A 18 -10.83 -5.55 8.20
C LEU A 18 -11.27 -5.00 6.84
N PHE A 19 -10.55 -5.31 5.77
CA PHE A 19 -10.74 -4.71 4.44
C PHE A 19 -11.46 -5.60 3.44
N PHE A 20 -11.80 -6.83 3.81
CA PHE A 20 -12.47 -7.75 2.90
C PHE A 20 -13.71 -8.42 3.51
N PRO A 21 -14.67 -8.90 2.68
CA PRO A 21 -15.95 -9.37 3.17
C PRO A 21 -15.84 -10.54 4.15
N PRO A 22 -16.67 -10.58 5.21
CA PRO A 22 -16.72 -11.70 6.14
C PRO A 22 -17.22 -13.00 5.51
N ASP A 23 -18.03 -12.92 4.45
CA ASP A 23 -18.73 -14.07 3.84
C ASP A 23 -17.85 -14.97 2.97
N MET A 24 -16.59 -14.59 2.74
CA MET A 24 -15.67 -15.39 1.94
C MET A 24 -14.68 -16.20 2.79
N PRO A 25 -14.22 -17.36 2.28
CA PRO A 25 -13.29 -18.22 2.98
C PRO A 25 -12.00 -17.50 3.39
N ASP A 26 -11.50 -17.76 4.60
CA ASP A 26 -10.30 -17.10 5.15
C ASP A 26 -9.07 -17.25 4.26
N TRP A 27 -8.90 -18.41 3.62
CA TRP A 27 -7.79 -18.65 2.71
C TRP A 27 -7.83 -17.72 1.49
N LEU A 28 -9.03 -17.43 0.95
CA LEU A 28 -9.20 -16.58 -0.21
C LEU A 28 -8.93 -15.11 0.13
N ARG A 29 -9.37 -14.68 1.31
CA ARG A 29 -9.10 -13.35 1.90
C ARG A 29 -7.61 -13.05 1.98
N GLN A 30 -6.87 -14.04 2.50
CA GLN A 30 -5.45 -13.92 2.74
C GLN A 30 -4.67 -13.94 1.41
N VAL A 31 -5.08 -14.77 0.45
CA VAL A 31 -4.53 -14.76 -0.92
C VAL A 31 -4.77 -13.40 -1.59
N GLN A 32 -5.96 -12.81 -1.47
CA GLN A 32 -6.23 -11.48 -2.03
C GLN A 32 -5.37 -10.40 -1.38
N THR A 33 -5.17 -10.45 -0.07
CA THR A 33 -4.30 -9.51 0.66
C THR A 33 -2.85 -9.61 0.17
N PHE A 34 -2.34 -10.83 -0.01
CA PHE A 34 -1.03 -11.05 -0.62
C PHE A 34 -0.99 -10.65 -2.10
N GLY A 35 -2.11 -10.74 -2.81
CA GLY A 35 -2.28 -10.23 -4.17
C GLY A 35 -2.10 -8.71 -4.24
N ILE A 36 -2.72 -7.97 -3.31
CA ILE A 36 -2.52 -6.51 -3.22
C ILE A 36 -1.06 -6.20 -2.89
N PHE A 37 -0.45 -6.93 -1.96
CA PHE A 37 0.97 -6.78 -1.65
C PHE A 37 1.87 -7.00 -2.88
N ALA A 38 1.60 -8.04 -3.67
CA ALA A 38 2.35 -8.33 -4.89
C ALA A 38 2.14 -7.24 -5.96
N ALA A 39 0.90 -6.74 -6.12
CA ALA A 39 0.60 -5.63 -7.02
C ALA A 39 1.34 -4.35 -6.62
N GLY A 40 1.34 -4.00 -5.32
CA GLY A 40 2.12 -2.88 -4.79
C GLY A 40 3.62 -3.06 -5.00
N TYR A 41 4.13 -4.29 -4.88
CA TYR A 41 5.54 -4.58 -5.19
C TYR A 41 5.88 -4.36 -6.67
N LEU A 42 4.98 -4.72 -7.58
CA LEU A 42 5.15 -4.50 -9.03
C LEU A 42 5.03 -3.03 -9.44
N ALA A 43 4.29 -2.21 -8.68
CA ALA A 43 4.17 -0.77 -8.93
C ALA A 43 5.47 0.00 -8.59
N ARG A 44 6.36 -0.58 -7.77
CA ARG A 44 7.59 0.09 -7.31
C ARG A 44 8.63 0.36 -8.38
N PRO A 45 8.98 -0.58 -9.28
CA PRO A 45 9.85 -0.29 -10.42
C PRO A 45 9.38 0.93 -11.23
N LEU A 46 8.06 1.07 -11.43
CA LEU A 46 7.47 2.22 -12.11
C LEU A 46 7.68 3.51 -11.31
N GLY A 47 7.43 3.49 -10.00
CA GLY A 47 7.71 4.61 -9.10
C GLY A 47 9.19 5.02 -9.09
N GLY A 48 10.11 4.04 -9.10
CA GLY A 48 11.55 4.27 -9.15
C GLY A 48 12.02 4.91 -10.45
N ILE A 49 11.47 4.52 -11.59
CA ILE A 49 11.77 5.13 -12.90
C ILE A 49 11.31 6.60 -12.93
N ILE A 50 10.10 6.87 -12.42
CA ILE A 50 9.56 8.23 -12.35
C ILE A 50 10.41 9.09 -11.41
N MET A 51 10.71 8.60 -10.20
CA MET A 51 11.57 9.30 -9.24
C MET A 51 12.98 9.54 -9.80
N ALA A 52 13.56 8.59 -10.53
CA ALA A 52 14.88 8.74 -11.14
C ALA A 52 14.89 9.87 -12.18
N HIS A 53 13.87 9.94 -13.04
CA HIS A 53 13.74 10.99 -14.05
C HIS A 53 13.63 12.39 -13.42
N PHE A 54 12.76 12.55 -12.42
CA PHE A 54 12.63 13.82 -11.71
C PHE A 54 13.84 14.12 -10.81
N GLY A 55 14.55 13.09 -10.35
CA GLY A 55 15.67 13.23 -9.45
C GLY A 55 16.93 13.79 -10.07
N ASP A 56 17.15 13.53 -11.35
CA ASP A 56 18.24 14.12 -12.11
C ASP A 56 18.03 15.63 -12.35
N MET A 57 16.77 16.11 -12.35
CA MET A 57 16.44 17.52 -12.61
C MET A 57 16.27 18.37 -11.33
N ALA A 58 15.73 17.79 -10.24
CA ALA A 58 15.25 18.56 -9.08
C ALA A 58 16.26 18.70 -7.92
N GLY A 59 17.41 18.02 -7.99
CA GLY A 59 18.46 18.04 -6.99
C GLY A 59 18.20 17.10 -5.78
N ARG A 60 19.29 16.54 -5.23
CA ARG A 60 19.25 15.43 -4.26
C ARG A 60 18.42 15.68 -2.99
N LYS A 61 18.43 16.90 -2.45
CA LYS A 61 17.70 17.24 -1.22
C LYS A 61 16.17 17.19 -1.40
N ARG A 62 15.67 17.68 -2.54
CA ARG A 62 14.23 17.70 -2.82
C ARG A 62 13.71 16.30 -3.11
N MET A 63 14.49 15.49 -3.84
CA MET A 63 14.15 14.07 -4.04
C MET A 63 14.06 13.29 -2.74
N PHE A 64 15.04 13.44 -1.85
CA PHE A 64 15.02 12.72 -0.58
C PHE A 64 13.76 13.03 0.23
N MET A 65 13.40 14.31 0.32
CA MET A 65 12.17 14.74 1.02
C MET A 65 10.90 14.21 0.35
N LEU A 66 10.87 14.19 -1.00
CA LEU A 66 9.72 13.71 -1.76
C LEU A 66 9.55 12.19 -1.60
N SER A 67 10.62 11.40 -1.63
CA SER A 67 10.58 9.96 -1.33
C SER A 67 10.07 9.69 0.08
N VAL A 68 10.54 10.42 1.10
CA VAL A 68 10.06 10.27 2.48
C VAL A 68 8.56 10.61 2.58
N LEU A 69 8.11 11.66 1.89
CA LEU A 69 6.71 12.07 1.88
C LEU A 69 5.83 11.02 1.17
N LEU A 70 6.29 10.48 0.03
CA LEU A 70 5.61 9.40 -0.69
C LEU A 70 5.57 8.07 0.08
N MET A 71 6.43 7.88 1.07
CA MET A 71 6.35 6.72 1.96
C MET A 71 5.43 6.97 3.16
N ALA A 72 5.55 8.15 3.79
CA ALA A 72 4.80 8.47 5.00
C ALA A 72 3.31 8.70 4.74
N LEU A 73 2.97 9.34 3.61
CA LEU A 73 1.60 9.77 3.31
C LEU A 73 0.67 8.57 3.03
N PRO A 74 1.02 7.58 2.19
CA PRO A 74 0.20 6.37 2.02
C PRO A 74 0.08 5.56 3.31
N THR A 75 1.18 5.42 4.07
CA THR A 75 1.16 4.68 5.35
C THR A 75 0.19 5.30 6.36
N LEU A 76 0.14 6.64 6.42
CA LEU A 76 -0.82 7.36 7.25
C LEU A 76 -2.26 7.19 6.75
N LEU A 77 -2.47 7.24 5.44
CA LEU A 77 -3.79 7.04 4.82
C LEU A 77 -4.32 5.61 5.03
N ILE A 78 -3.48 4.59 5.01
CA ILE A 78 -3.88 3.20 5.33
C ILE A 78 -4.44 3.13 6.76
N GLY A 79 -3.84 3.84 7.72
CA GLY A 79 -4.33 3.90 9.10
C GLY A 79 -5.65 4.67 9.27
N LEU A 80 -5.94 5.61 8.37
CA LEU A 80 -7.19 6.39 8.36
C LEU A 80 -8.28 5.77 7.46
N LEU A 81 -7.97 4.67 6.77
CA LEU A 81 -8.86 4.10 5.77
C LEU A 81 -10.07 3.46 6.44
N PRO A 82 -11.30 3.80 6.02
CA PRO A 82 -12.50 3.18 6.58
C PRO A 82 -12.55 1.70 6.20
N THR A 83 -12.96 0.87 7.15
CA THR A 83 -12.99 -0.59 7.00
C THR A 83 -14.11 -1.05 6.06
N TYR A 84 -14.08 -2.34 5.69
CA TYR A 84 -15.09 -2.95 4.83
C TYR A 84 -16.52 -2.75 5.36
N SER A 85 -16.71 -2.70 6.69
CA SER A 85 -18.02 -2.44 7.28
C SER A 85 -18.60 -1.05 6.95
N SER A 86 -17.75 -0.08 6.62
CA SER A 86 -18.14 1.31 6.36
C SER A 86 -18.31 1.61 4.88
N ILE A 87 -17.41 1.10 4.03
CA ILE A 87 -17.36 1.46 2.59
C ILE A 87 -17.41 0.26 1.63
N GLY A 88 -17.56 -0.97 2.16
CA GLY A 88 -17.68 -2.19 1.36
C GLY A 88 -16.49 -2.42 0.42
N ILE A 89 -16.77 -2.77 -0.83
CA ILE A 89 -15.76 -3.11 -1.86
C ILE A 89 -14.79 -1.98 -2.20
N TRP A 90 -15.12 -0.73 -1.82
CA TRP A 90 -14.20 0.39 -2.00
C TRP A 90 -13.01 0.34 -1.02
N ALA A 91 -13.12 -0.35 0.11
CA ALA A 91 -12.04 -0.48 1.09
C ALA A 91 -10.78 -1.16 0.52
N PRO A 92 -10.89 -2.37 -0.09
CA PRO A 92 -9.72 -3.04 -0.68
C PRO A 92 -9.22 -2.35 -1.95
N LEU A 93 -10.09 -1.65 -2.71
CA LEU A 93 -9.70 -0.87 -3.88
C LEU A 93 -8.87 0.36 -3.51
N LEU A 94 -9.28 1.11 -2.50
CA LEU A 94 -8.51 2.25 -1.98
C LEU A 94 -7.19 1.78 -1.37
N LEU A 95 -7.20 0.65 -0.66
CA LEU A 95 -5.98 0.05 -0.12
C LEU A 95 -5.01 -0.40 -1.22
N LEU A 96 -5.49 -0.79 -2.39
CA LEU A 96 -4.65 -1.11 -3.56
C LEU A 96 -4.11 0.13 -4.26
N LEU A 97 -4.85 1.25 -4.22
CA LEU A 97 -4.50 2.48 -4.92
C LEU A 97 -3.45 3.32 -4.18
N LEU A 98 -3.35 3.15 -2.85
CA LEU A 98 -2.36 3.76 -1.97
C LEU A 98 -1.01 3.05 -2.03
#